data_AF-A0A257JKR9-F1
#
_entry.id   AF-A0A257JKR9-F1
#
_cell.length_a   1.000
_cell.length_b   1.000
_cell.length_c   1.000
_cell.angle_alpha   90.00
_cell.angle_beta   90.00
_cell.angle_gamma   90.00
#
_symmetry.space_group_name_H-M   'P 1'
#
loop_
_entity.id
_entity.type
_entity.pdbx_description
1 polymer ?
#
loop_
_entity_poly.entity_id
_entity_poly.type
_entity_poly.pdbx_seq_one_letter_code
_entity_poly.pdbx_strand_id
1 'polypeptide(L)'
;MEAALDDFDRQHTTGEGTVEADFRFHELIAQATGNEYFAHVLRSMGTATITRGAARPARPAAAPKAPRFGEPTPQLRSGKEITAQEHRAVFDAIARGDAAMARAAMYMHLNNSRDRMKATKH
;
A
#
# COMPACT_ATOMS: atom_id res chain seq x y z
N MET A 1 1.36 12.65 6.25
CA MET A 1 1.48 11.72 5.10
C MET A 1 2.87 11.13 5.02
N GLU A 2 3.93 11.95 5.09
CA GLU A 2 5.33 11.49 5.06
C GLU A 2 5.66 10.36 6.05
N ALA A 3 5.28 10.49 7.33
CA ALA A 3 5.47 9.42 8.31
C ALA A 3 4.83 8.06 7.90
N ALA A 4 3.72 8.07 7.15
CA ALA A 4 3.10 6.85 6.66
C ALA A 4 3.89 6.23 5.48
N LEU A 5 4.56 7.05 4.68
CA LEU A 5 5.50 6.59 3.64
C LEU A 5 6.73 5.96 4.28
N ASP A 6 7.32 6.62 5.28
CA ASP A 6 8.49 6.10 6.00
C ASP A 6 8.16 4.79 6.72
N ASP A 7 6.96 4.69 7.31
CA ASP A 7 6.46 3.44 7.90
C ASP A 7 6.33 2.33 6.85
N PHE A 8 5.81 2.64 5.66
CA PHE A 8 5.68 1.68 4.56
C PHE A 8 7.05 1.19 4.08
N ASP A 9 8.00 2.10 3.85
CA ASP A 9 9.35 1.77 3.36
C ASP A 9 10.12 0.93 4.38
N ARG A 10 10.02 1.29 5.67
CA ARG A 10 10.61 0.50 6.75
C ARG A 10 10.00 -0.90 6.79
N GLN A 11 8.67 -1.02 6.83
CA GLN A 11 7.97 -2.31 6.86
C GLN A 11 8.28 -3.14 5.61
N HIS A 12 8.43 -2.50 4.45
CA HIS A 12 8.83 -3.18 3.22
C HIS A 12 10.24 -3.77 3.36
N THR A 13 11.18 -2.97 3.83
CA THR A 13 12.60 -3.35 3.97
C THR A 13 12.79 -4.45 5.02
N THR A 14 12.04 -4.42 6.13
CA THR A 14 12.09 -5.44 7.19
C THR A 14 11.28 -6.68 6.87
N GLY A 15 10.52 -6.69 5.77
CA GLY A 15 9.66 -7.81 5.37
C GLY A 15 8.37 -7.93 6.19
N GLU A 16 8.01 -6.89 6.94
CA GLU A 16 6.77 -6.78 7.69
C GLU A 16 5.56 -6.55 6.77
N GLY A 17 4.36 -6.66 7.35
CA GLY A 17 3.11 -6.38 6.65
C GLY A 17 2.95 -4.88 6.42
N THR A 18 2.92 -4.46 5.16
CA THR A 18 2.80 -3.05 4.74
C THR A 18 1.35 -2.54 4.67
N VAL A 19 0.37 -3.40 4.98
CA VAL A 19 -1.07 -3.14 4.78
C VAL A 19 -1.56 -1.97 5.63
N GLU A 20 -1.10 -1.89 6.88
CA GLU A 20 -1.53 -0.83 7.81
C GLU A 20 -0.99 0.54 7.36
N ALA A 21 0.28 0.61 6.97
CA ALA A 21 0.92 1.84 6.50
C ALA A 21 0.31 2.32 5.17
N ASP A 22 0.04 1.39 4.25
CA ASP A 22 -0.66 1.66 2.98
C ASP A 22 -2.05 2.27 3.22
N PHE A 23 -2.84 1.65 4.10
CA PHE A 23 -4.16 2.15 4.45
C PHE A 23 -4.09 3.55 5.08
N ARG A 24 -3.18 3.75 6.04
CA ARG A 24 -2.98 5.04 6.69
C ARG A 24 -2.62 6.15 5.70
N PHE A 25 -1.79 5.84 4.69
CA PHE A 25 -1.45 6.80 3.64
C PHE A 25 -2.69 7.25 2.86
N HIS A 26 -3.50 6.30 2.38
CA HIS A 26 -4.74 6.60 1.65
C HIS A 26 -5.75 7.37 2.49
N GLU A 27 -5.85 7.04 3.79
CA GLU A 27 -6.74 7.72 4.71
C GLU A 27 -6.37 9.19 4.89
N LEU A 28 -5.09 9.49 5.03
CA LEU A 28 -4.61 10.87 5.13
C LEU A 28 -4.92 11.68 3.86
N ILE A 29 -4.82 11.07 2.67
CA ILE A 29 -5.22 11.72 1.41
C ILE A 29 -6.72 12.02 1.41
N ALA A 30 -7.54 11.03 1.80
CA ALA A 30 -8.99 11.21 1.86
C ALA A 30 -9.39 12.32 2.83
N GLN A 31 -8.77 12.38 4.01
CA GLN A 31 -8.99 13.44 4.99
C GLN A 31 -8.55 14.82 4.46
N ALA A 32 -7.45 14.89 3.71
CA ALA A 32 -6.97 16.14 3.13
C ALA A 32 -7.92 16.76 2.09
N THR A 33 -8.89 16.00 1.56
CA THR A 33 -9.92 16.54 0.68
C THR A 33 -10.95 17.43 1.41
N GLY A 34 -11.00 17.36 2.76
CA GLY A 34 -12.04 18.02 3.55
C GLY A 34 -13.42 17.40 3.43
N ASN A 35 -13.56 16.29 2.70
CA ASN A 35 -14.83 15.58 2.52
C ASN A 35 -14.84 14.31 3.38
N GLU A 36 -15.60 14.37 4.48
CA GLU A 36 -15.71 13.28 5.46
C GLU A 36 -16.28 11.97 4.85
N TYR A 37 -17.10 12.06 3.80
CA TYR A 37 -17.66 10.90 3.14
C TYR A 37 -16.57 10.06 2.46
N PHE A 38 -15.54 10.68 1.89
CA PHE A 38 -14.42 9.92 1.30
C PHE A 38 -13.65 9.12 2.35
N ALA A 39 -13.35 9.73 3.50
CA ALA A 39 -12.68 9.04 4.59
C ALA A 39 -13.55 7.89 5.13
N HIS A 40 -14.87 8.08 5.24
CA HIS A 40 -15.80 7.02 5.68
C HIS A 40 -15.85 5.84 4.71
N VAL A 41 -15.98 6.11 3.40
CA VAL A 41 -15.98 5.05 2.38
C VAL A 41 -14.65 4.28 2.41
N LEU A 42 -13.53 4.98 2.53
CA LEU A 42 -12.23 4.31 2.60
C LEU A 42 -12.09 3.45 3.86
N ARG A 43 -12.53 3.93 5.03
CA ARG A 43 -12.50 3.17 6.29
C ARG A 43 -13.32 1.88 6.23
N SER A 44 -14.49 1.90 5.57
CA SER A 44 -15.32 0.70 5.42
C SER A 44 -14.66 -0.36 4.52
N MET A 45 -13.79 0.05 3.58
CA MET A 45 -12.94 -0.86 2.80
C MET A 45 -11.74 -1.40 3.59
N GLY A 46 -11.14 -0.54 4.43
CA GLY A 46 -9.99 -0.90 5.28
C GLY A 46 -10.29 -2.02 6.27
N THR A 47 -11.44 -1.96 6.95
CA THR A 47 -11.84 -2.99 7.91
C THR A 47 -11.98 -4.39 7.30
N ALA A 48 -12.38 -4.49 6.03
CA ALA A 48 -12.47 -5.76 5.28
C ALA A 48 -11.13 -6.26 4.70
N THR A 49 -10.12 -5.40 4.66
CA THR A 49 -8.81 -5.66 4.04
C THR A 49 -7.73 -5.90 5.08
N ILE A 50 -7.70 -5.09 6.15
CA ILE A 50 -6.78 -5.21 7.29
C ILE A 50 -7.04 -6.50 8.08
N THR A 51 -8.31 -6.89 8.29
CA THR A 51 -8.65 -8.17 8.95
C THR A 51 -8.10 -9.40 8.21
N ARG A 52 -7.86 -9.32 6.90
CA ARG A 52 -7.21 -10.39 6.13
C ARG A 52 -5.68 -10.40 6.26
N GLY A 53 -5.06 -9.25 6.56
CA GLY A 53 -3.61 -9.11 6.71
C GLY A 53 -3.09 -9.29 8.14
N ALA A 54 -3.89 -8.92 9.16
CA ALA A 54 -3.49 -8.90 10.57
C ALA A 54 -3.25 -10.30 11.20
N ALA A 55 -3.68 -11.38 10.54
CA ALA A 55 -3.54 -12.74 11.05
C ALA A 55 -2.14 -13.38 10.88
N ARG A 56 -1.08 -12.61 10.61
CA ARG A 56 0.29 -13.17 10.48
C ARG A 56 1.29 -12.47 11.39
N PRO A 57 1.59 -13.01 12.58
CA PRO A 57 2.78 -12.62 13.31
C PRO A 57 4.03 -12.95 12.48
N ALA A 58 5.01 -12.04 12.50
CA ALA A 58 6.31 -12.21 11.85
C ALA A 58 6.98 -13.49 12.39
N ARG A 59 7.19 -14.48 11.52
CA ARG A 59 7.79 -15.76 11.89
C ARG A 59 9.28 -15.74 11.54
N PRO A 60 10.20 -16.20 12.43
CA PRO A 60 11.63 -16.23 12.12
C PRO A 60 11.92 -17.18 10.95
N ALA A 61 12.87 -16.81 10.11
CA ALA A 61 13.26 -17.55 8.91
C ALA A 61 13.73 -18.98 9.26
N ALA A 62 13.04 -19.99 8.72
CA ALA A 62 13.47 -21.39 8.75
C ALA A 62 13.38 -21.98 7.33
N ALA A 63 14.32 -22.91 7.07
CA ALA A 63 14.69 -23.64 5.84
C ALA A 63 13.62 -23.89 4.75
N PRO A 64 14.03 -24.06 3.47
CA PRO A 64 13.16 -23.87 2.31
C PRO A 64 12.14 -25.01 2.20
N LYS A 65 10.88 -24.68 2.42
CA LYS A 65 9.73 -25.46 1.95
C LYS A 65 8.99 -24.62 0.91
N ALA A 66 8.29 -25.30 -0.01
CA ALA A 66 7.60 -24.73 -1.15
C ALA A 66 6.87 -23.40 -0.82
N PRO A 67 6.94 -22.39 -1.71
CA PRO A 67 6.46 -21.04 -1.41
C PRO A 67 4.99 -21.06 -1.05
N ARG A 68 4.66 -20.60 0.17
CA ARG A 68 3.26 -20.47 0.63
C ARG A 68 2.75 -19.07 0.34
N PHE A 69 1.44 -18.99 0.11
CA PHE A 69 0.69 -17.75 -0.11
C PHE A 69 1.08 -16.65 0.90
N GLY A 70 1.58 -15.52 0.41
CA GLY A 70 2.03 -14.38 1.22
C GLY A 70 3.49 -14.44 1.72
N GLU A 71 4.30 -15.41 1.32
CA GLU A 71 5.77 -15.27 1.45
C GLU A 71 6.29 -14.29 0.39
N PRO A 72 7.22 -13.38 0.73
CA PRO A 72 7.75 -12.40 -0.20
C PRO A 72 8.57 -13.08 -1.30
N THR A 73 7.90 -13.48 -2.38
CA THR A 73 8.53 -13.87 -3.64
C THR A 73 9.25 -12.67 -4.25
N PRO A 74 10.28 -12.88 -5.10
CA PRO A 74 10.97 -11.79 -5.79
C PRO A 74 10.00 -10.84 -6.52
N GLN A 75 8.93 -11.38 -7.12
CA GLN A 75 7.89 -10.57 -7.77
C GLN A 75 7.06 -9.71 -6.79
N LEU A 76 6.81 -10.20 -5.57
CA LEU A 76 6.10 -9.44 -4.54
C LEU A 76 7.00 -8.35 -3.93
N ARG A 77 8.31 -8.58 -3.82
CA ARG A 77 9.26 -7.55 -3.38
C ARG A 77 9.38 -6.44 -4.42
N SER A 78 9.53 -6.78 -5.70
CA SER A 78 9.53 -5.77 -6.77
C SER A 78 8.21 -5.00 -6.83
N GLY A 79 7.08 -5.67 -6.56
CA GLY A 79 5.78 -5.02 -6.51
C GLY A 79 5.67 -3.96 -5.41
N LYS A 80 6.16 -4.25 -4.19
CA LYS A 80 6.14 -3.31 -3.06
C LYS A 80 7.08 -2.11 -3.26
N GLU A 81 8.26 -2.33 -3.83
CA GLU A 81 9.19 -1.25 -4.20
C GLU A 81 8.55 -0.27 -5.19
N ILE A 82 7.87 -0.80 -6.22
CA ILE A 82 7.13 0.02 -7.18
C ILE A 82 5.99 0.78 -6.48
N THR A 83 5.26 0.13 -5.56
CA THR A 83 4.22 0.81 -4.77
C THR A 83 4.76 1.96 -3.93
N ALA A 84 5.91 1.81 -3.28
CA ALA A 84 6.55 2.88 -2.53
C ALA A 84 6.86 4.10 -3.42
N GLN A 85 7.42 3.87 -4.60
CA GLN A 85 7.72 4.92 -5.58
C GLN A 85 6.45 5.61 -6.09
N GLU A 86 5.38 4.83 -6.37
CA GLU A 86 4.07 5.35 -6.75
C GLU A 86 3.47 6.25 -5.63
N HIS A 87 3.57 5.84 -4.37
CA HIS A 87 3.11 6.66 -3.24
C HIS A 87 3.87 7.97 -3.11
N ARG A 88 5.19 7.95 -3.28
CA ARG A 88 6.00 9.18 -3.26
C ARG A 88 5.59 10.11 -4.39
N ALA A 89 5.37 9.59 -5.59
CA ALA A 89 4.92 10.40 -6.73
C ALA A 89 3.55 11.08 -6.47
N VAL A 90 2.60 10.36 -5.86
CA VAL A 90 1.32 10.93 -5.42
C VAL A 90 1.54 12.03 -4.38
N PHE A 91 2.31 11.74 -3.34
CA PHE A 91 2.58 12.70 -2.26
C PHE A 91 3.25 13.97 -2.78
N ASP A 92 4.28 13.83 -3.61
CA ASP A 92 5.01 14.97 -4.16
C ASP A 92 4.10 15.85 -5.05
N ALA A 93 3.17 15.25 -5.80
CA ALA A 93 2.19 16.00 -6.58
C ALA A 93 1.21 16.77 -5.68
N ILE A 94 0.75 16.16 -4.60
CA ILE A 94 -0.11 16.82 -3.59
C ILE A 94 0.66 17.95 -2.90
N ALA A 95 1.91 17.73 -2.49
CA ALA A 95 2.75 18.71 -1.80
C ALA A 95 3.02 19.95 -2.67
N ARG A 96 3.12 19.79 -4.00
CA ARG A 96 3.23 20.89 -4.95
C ARG A 96 1.90 21.60 -5.24
N GLY A 97 0.77 21.12 -4.71
CA GLY A 97 -0.56 21.64 -5.03
C GLY A 97 -1.04 21.33 -6.44
N ASP A 98 -0.40 20.39 -7.14
CA ASP A 98 -0.75 20.02 -8.51
C ASP A 98 -1.82 18.92 -8.52
N ALA A 99 -3.08 19.36 -8.52
CA ALA A 99 -4.22 18.46 -8.49
C ALA A 99 -4.33 17.57 -9.74
N ALA A 100 -3.84 18.01 -10.90
CA ALA A 100 -3.90 17.23 -12.14
C ALA A 100 -2.90 16.07 -12.06
N MET A 101 -1.66 16.36 -11.66
CA MET A 101 -0.63 15.34 -11.46
C MET A 101 -0.98 14.38 -10.32
N ALA A 102 -1.54 14.86 -9.21
CA ALA A 102 -1.95 13.99 -8.11
C ALA A 102 -3.02 12.98 -8.55
N ARG A 103 -4.00 13.43 -9.36
CA ARG A 103 -5.02 12.54 -9.94
C ARG A 103 -4.42 11.52 -10.88
N ALA A 104 -3.52 11.94 -11.78
CA ALA A 104 -2.88 11.04 -12.73
C ALA A 104 -2.02 9.97 -12.01
N ALA A 105 -1.21 10.38 -11.04
CA ALA A 105 -0.37 9.49 -10.25
C ALA A 105 -1.22 8.48 -9.46
N MET A 106 -2.29 8.94 -8.79
CA MET A 106 -3.19 8.05 -8.04
C MET A 106 -3.91 7.06 -8.97
N TYR A 107 -4.36 7.51 -10.14
CA TYR A 107 -5.00 6.64 -11.13
C TYR A 107 -4.06 5.52 -11.58
N MET A 108 -2.80 5.87 -11.92
CA MET A 108 -1.77 4.90 -12.29
C MET A 108 -1.49 3.91 -11.16
N HIS A 109 -1.30 4.41 -9.94
CA HIS A 109 -1.09 3.58 -8.74
C HIS A 109 -2.20 2.54 -8.56
N LEU A 110 -3.47 2.97 -8.59
CA LEU A 110 -4.62 2.07 -8.41
C LEU A 110 -4.71 1.02 -9.54
N ASN A 111 -4.45 1.42 -10.78
CA ASN A 111 -4.47 0.49 -11.91
C ASN A 111 -3.36 -0.56 -11.79
N ASN A 112 -2.14 -0.13 -11.45
CA ASN A 112 -1.01 -1.03 -11.25
C ASN A 112 -1.26 -1.98 -10.07
N SER A 113 -1.81 -1.49 -8.95
CA SER A 113 -2.20 -2.31 -7.80
C SER A 113 -3.22 -3.38 -8.20
N ARG A 114 -4.23 -3.01 -8.99
CA ARG A 114 -5.22 -3.97 -9.50
C ARG A 114 -4.59 -5.03 -10.40
N ASP A 115 -3.72 -4.63 -11.31
CA ASP A 115 -3.11 -5.56 -12.27
C ASP A 115 -2.13 -6.51 -11.57
N ARG A 116 -1.40 -6.04 -10.54
CA ARG A 116 -0.62 -6.89 -9.62
C ARG A 116 -1.50 -7.90 -8.89
N MET A 117 -2.65 -7.48 -8.35
CA MET A 117 -3.58 -8.40 -7.67
C MET A 117 -4.12 -9.50 -8.62
N LYS A 118 -4.34 -9.18 -9.90
CA LYS A 118 -4.75 -10.16 -10.92
C LYS A 118 -3.62 -11.14 -11.21
N ALA A 119 -2.38 -10.66 -11.36
CA ALA A 119 -1.22 -11.50 -11.63
C ALA A 119 -0.94 -12.52 -10.52
N THR A 120 -1.28 -12.21 -9.26
CA THR A 120 -1.10 -13.12 -8.12
C THR A 120 -2.22 -14.16 -7.93
N LYS A 121 -3.29 -14.13 -8.74
CA LYS A 121 -4.42 -15.08 -8.65
C LYS A 121 -4.25 -16.32 -9.54
N HIS A 122 -3.16 -16.40 -10.30
CA HIS A 122 -2.80 -17.56 -11.13
C HIS A 122 -1.63 -18.31 -10.49
#